data_AF-A0A1G2B961-F1
#
_entry.id   AF-A0A1G2B961-F1
#
_cell.length_a   1.000
_cell.length_b   1.000
_cell.length_c   1.000
_cell.angle_alpha   90.00
_cell.angle_beta   90.00
_cell.angle_gamma   90.00
#
_symmetry.space_group_name_H-M   'P 1'
#
loop_
_entity.id
_entity.type
_entity.pdbx_description
1 polymer ?
#
loop_
_entity_poly.entity_id
_entity_poly.type
_entity_poly.pdbx_seq_one_letter_code
_entity_poly.pdbx_strand_id
1 'polypeptide(L)'
;MFDYQNEAHLLRRIQLLRSRVIRRSLLQDVAVNSTQQALMRGVAVVQRLLVELPVINARAAAIEPGFSRAHIARLYANALILCSGVGVFTPAERFIGLVAGPLHKMGLAITDRYHEKDRLVGYAEVSGLLVSDCFYGCGLGNHAERDLIAYAIAAQTHYNAKSFPPDARRRVPPYDDVFSGLPFWIVWIPRWCNRLECVGPGFVVRHLLSRAKSLQPGHVDYMKDGFYDSAFALHMVPSLDPAAGHTMVRHLENFRATQVNSSAYGKHDCGVMLDLRERQKERTARIIAATQKPRVFSSPEEEDVLRIFGQFMVMLDGSDGTPGAVSRIFAAFRELPQTTRHAWLAGFLQAMQEYVDWSEQMRERLQAMPAEWLHLPGICDSITDYFRPDPEWCRLLQKYDWTF
;
A
#
# COMPACT_ATOMS: atom_id res chain seq x y z
N MET A 1 -23.37 7.32 -15.16
CA MET A 1 -22.23 7.61 -14.25
C MET A 1 -22.68 7.27 -12.85
N PHE A 2 -21.99 6.40 -12.12
CA PHE A 2 -22.44 5.92 -10.80
C PHE A 2 -22.31 7.03 -9.74
N ASP A 3 -23.35 7.23 -8.93
CA ASP A 3 -23.35 8.22 -7.84
C ASP A 3 -22.69 7.63 -6.59
N TYR A 4 -21.42 7.96 -6.38
CA TYR A 4 -20.64 7.58 -5.19
C TYR A 4 -20.77 8.58 -4.03
N GLN A 5 -21.67 9.56 -4.13
CA GLN A 5 -21.99 10.51 -3.05
C GLN A 5 -23.20 10.06 -2.24
N ASN A 6 -24.07 9.22 -2.79
CA ASN A 6 -25.23 8.66 -2.07
C ASN A 6 -24.81 7.50 -1.13
N GLU A 7 -24.46 7.85 0.11
CA GLU A 7 -23.94 6.88 1.08
C GLU A 7 -24.93 5.77 1.47
N ALA A 8 -26.24 6.06 1.49
CA ALA A 8 -27.26 5.05 1.78
C ALA A 8 -27.36 3.99 0.68
N HIS A 9 -27.25 4.41 -0.58
CA HIS A 9 -27.20 3.49 -1.71
C HIS A 9 -25.94 2.63 -1.69
N LEU A 10 -24.77 3.23 -1.41
CA LEU A 10 -23.51 2.49 -1.27
C LEU A 10 -23.58 1.47 -0.14
N LEU A 11 -24.11 1.85 1.03
CA LEU A 11 -24.26 0.94 2.16
C LEU A 11 -25.12 -0.27 1.81
N ARG A 12 -26.23 -0.08 1.08
CA ARG A 12 -27.07 -1.19 0.61
C ARG A 12 -26.32 -2.13 -0.33
N ARG A 13 -25.54 -1.59 -1.27
CA ARG A 13 -24.71 -2.40 -2.18
C ARG A 13 -23.65 -3.19 -1.43
N ILE A 14 -23.02 -2.59 -0.42
CA ILE A 14 -22.07 -3.27 0.45
C ILE A 14 -22.75 -4.35 1.28
N GLN A 15 -23.91 -4.09 1.87
CA GLN A 15 -24.66 -5.12 2.59
C GLN A 15 -25.02 -6.31 1.68
N LEU A 16 -25.37 -6.07 0.41
CA LEU A 16 -25.60 -7.14 -0.57
C LEU A 16 -24.32 -7.91 -0.91
N LEU A 17 -23.21 -7.21 -1.16
CA LEU A 17 -21.89 -7.83 -1.36
C LEU A 17 -21.52 -8.69 -0.14
N ARG A 18 -21.92 -8.23 1.05
CA ARG A 18 -21.68 -8.88 2.34
C ARG A 18 -22.63 -10.03 2.65
N SER A 19 -23.86 -10.03 2.13
CA SER A 19 -24.90 -11.02 2.41
C SER A 19 -25.02 -12.14 1.38
N ARG A 20 -24.52 -11.96 0.15
CA ARG A 20 -24.53 -12.96 -0.94
C ARG A 20 -23.54 -14.13 -0.73
N VAL A 21 -23.43 -14.62 0.50
CA VAL A 21 -22.31 -15.46 0.96
C VAL A 21 -22.68 -16.92 0.97
N ILE A 22 -22.63 -17.51 -0.22
CA ILE A 22 -22.19 -18.90 -0.36
C ILE A 22 -20.82 -18.81 -1.08
N ARG A 23 -19.87 -18.07 -0.49
CA ARG A 23 -18.70 -17.50 -1.20
C ARG A 23 -17.67 -18.50 -1.72
N ARG A 24 -17.60 -19.71 -1.14
CA ARG A 24 -16.68 -20.73 -1.65
C ARG A 24 -17.23 -21.45 -2.88
N SER A 25 -18.56 -21.59 -3.02
CA SER A 25 -19.13 -22.23 -4.21
C SER A 25 -18.95 -21.36 -5.44
N LEU A 26 -18.97 -20.02 -5.30
CA LEU A 26 -18.69 -19.10 -6.40
C LEU A 26 -17.29 -19.29 -7.02
N LEU A 27 -16.32 -19.84 -6.28
CA LEU A 27 -15.00 -20.16 -6.85
C LEU A 27 -15.09 -21.24 -7.95
N GLN A 28 -16.13 -22.09 -7.91
CA GLN A 28 -16.36 -23.12 -8.94
C GLN A 28 -16.81 -22.51 -10.27
N ASP A 29 -17.40 -21.32 -10.22
CA ASP A 29 -17.89 -20.60 -11.39
C ASP A 29 -16.80 -19.71 -12.03
N VAL A 30 -15.63 -19.57 -11.42
CA VAL A 30 -14.53 -18.78 -11.99
C VAL A 30 -13.95 -19.52 -13.20
N ALA A 31 -13.94 -18.87 -14.36
CA ALA A 31 -13.58 -19.48 -15.63
C ALA A 31 -12.06 -19.53 -15.84
N VAL A 32 -11.34 -20.19 -14.92
CA VAL A 32 -9.90 -20.52 -15.05
C VAL A 32 -9.62 -21.91 -14.48
N ASN A 33 -8.82 -22.72 -15.16
CA ASN A 33 -8.56 -24.12 -14.80
C ASN A 33 -7.09 -24.43 -14.47
N SER A 34 -6.19 -23.46 -14.67
CA SER A 34 -4.76 -23.64 -14.46
C SER A 34 -4.11 -22.35 -13.95
N THR A 35 -2.96 -22.48 -13.29
CA THR A 35 -2.17 -21.33 -12.81
C THR A 35 -1.81 -20.40 -13.96
N GLN A 36 -1.36 -20.93 -15.10
CA GLN A 36 -0.98 -20.12 -16.25
C GLN A 36 -2.15 -19.32 -16.81
N GLN A 37 -3.32 -19.96 -16.97
CA GLN A 37 -4.52 -19.27 -17.45
C GLN A 37 -4.97 -18.18 -16.47
N ALA A 38 -4.91 -18.45 -15.16
CA ALA A 38 -5.26 -17.49 -14.12
C ALA A 38 -4.35 -16.25 -14.15
N LEU A 39 -3.04 -16.43 -14.32
CA LEU A 39 -2.08 -15.34 -14.41
C LEU A 39 -2.30 -14.52 -15.69
N MET A 40 -2.31 -15.17 -16.86
CA MET A 40 -2.51 -14.48 -18.14
C MET A 40 -3.82 -13.68 -18.18
N ARG A 41 -4.92 -14.29 -17.72
CA ARG A 41 -6.23 -13.63 -17.72
C ARG A 41 -6.32 -12.54 -16.66
N GLY A 42 -5.70 -12.72 -15.49
CA GLY A 42 -5.64 -11.70 -14.46
C GLY A 42 -4.87 -10.46 -14.92
N VAL A 43 -3.70 -10.64 -15.56
CA VAL A 43 -2.94 -9.57 -16.21
C VAL A 43 -3.80 -8.83 -17.24
N ALA A 44 -4.42 -9.56 -18.17
CA ALA A 44 -5.24 -8.96 -19.22
C ALA A 44 -6.43 -8.15 -18.65
N VAL A 45 -7.07 -8.64 -17.59
CA VAL A 45 -8.16 -7.93 -16.89
C VAL A 45 -7.63 -6.67 -16.21
N VAL A 46 -6.51 -6.73 -15.48
CA VAL A 46 -5.92 -5.55 -14.83
C VAL A 46 -5.60 -4.48 -15.87
N GLN A 47 -4.90 -4.86 -16.95
CA GLN A 47 -4.54 -3.95 -18.03
C GLN A 47 -5.78 -3.34 -18.68
N ARG A 48 -6.81 -4.15 -18.97
CA ARG A 48 -8.07 -3.65 -19.53
C ARG A 48 -8.78 -2.69 -18.58
N LEU A 49 -8.88 -3.02 -17.30
CA LEU A 49 -9.51 -2.15 -16.31
C LEU A 49 -8.74 -0.83 -16.17
N LEU A 50 -7.41 -0.82 -16.25
CA LEU A 50 -6.63 0.42 -16.22
C LEU A 50 -6.89 1.32 -17.44
N VAL A 51 -7.09 0.73 -18.63
CA VAL A 51 -7.52 1.47 -19.84
C VAL A 51 -8.93 2.03 -19.69
N GLU A 52 -9.82 1.31 -19.01
CA GLU A 52 -11.27 1.60 -18.89
C GLU A 52 -11.66 2.38 -17.62
N LEU A 53 -10.68 2.61 -16.74
CA LEU A 53 -10.75 3.57 -15.65
C LEU A 53 -10.23 5.00 -16.01
N PRO A 54 -10.43 5.62 -17.20
CA PRO A 54 -10.07 7.03 -17.41
C PRO A 54 -10.92 7.99 -16.58
N VAL A 55 -12.05 7.55 -16.03
CA VAL A 55 -12.79 8.30 -14.99
C VAL A 55 -11.91 8.56 -13.76
N ILE A 56 -10.84 7.77 -13.56
CA ILE A 56 -9.76 8.04 -12.61
C ILE A 56 -8.65 8.90 -13.23
N ASN A 57 -8.41 8.89 -14.55
CA ASN A 57 -7.48 9.85 -15.19
C ASN A 57 -7.86 11.32 -14.96
N ALA A 58 -9.15 11.65 -14.76
CA ALA A 58 -9.58 13.00 -14.39
C ALA A 58 -9.26 13.38 -12.92
N ARG A 59 -8.89 12.41 -12.07
CA ARG A 59 -8.55 12.63 -10.64
C ARG A 59 -7.27 11.93 -10.19
N ALA A 60 -6.45 11.39 -11.11
CA ALA A 60 -5.16 10.81 -10.77
C ALA A 60 -4.20 11.88 -10.20
N ALA A 61 -4.35 13.13 -10.64
CA ALA A 61 -3.72 14.30 -10.02
C ALA A 61 -4.26 14.64 -8.61
N ALA A 62 -5.43 14.10 -8.24
CA ALA A 62 -6.06 14.22 -6.92
C ALA A 62 -5.87 12.98 -6.03
N ILE A 63 -5.27 11.89 -6.56
CA ILE A 63 -4.83 10.78 -5.71
C ILE A 63 -3.72 11.31 -4.83
N GLU A 64 -3.90 11.18 -3.53
CA GLU A 64 -2.99 11.75 -2.56
C GLU A 64 -1.58 11.17 -2.71
N PRO A 65 -0.54 12.01 -2.47
CA PRO A 65 0.81 11.51 -2.30
C PRO A 65 0.84 10.36 -1.29
N GLY A 66 1.47 9.25 -1.67
CA GLY A 66 1.51 7.99 -0.93
C GLY A 66 0.58 6.89 -1.47
N PHE A 67 -0.30 7.17 -2.43
CA PHE A 67 -1.26 6.19 -3.02
C PHE A 67 -1.36 6.25 -4.55
N SER A 68 -0.38 6.90 -5.15
CA SER A 68 -0.15 7.19 -6.57
C SER A 68 0.02 5.99 -7.52
N ARG A 69 0.27 6.32 -8.80
CA ARG A 69 0.57 5.36 -9.88
C ARG A 69 1.72 4.39 -9.55
N ALA A 70 2.80 4.88 -8.93
CA ALA A 70 3.91 4.01 -8.55
C ALA A 70 3.51 3.00 -7.45
N HIS A 71 2.61 3.38 -6.54
CA HIS A 71 2.09 2.46 -5.55
C HIS A 71 1.26 1.34 -6.19
N ILE A 72 0.43 1.65 -7.20
CA ILE A 72 -0.31 0.63 -7.96
C ILE A 72 0.65 -0.34 -8.64
N ALA A 73 1.71 0.17 -9.28
CA ALA A 73 2.72 -0.66 -9.95
C ALA A 73 3.43 -1.62 -8.97
N ARG A 74 3.79 -1.15 -7.77
CA ARG A 74 4.39 -2.02 -6.73
C ARG A 74 3.41 -3.05 -6.18
N LEU A 75 2.15 -2.65 -5.95
CA LEU A 75 1.10 -3.59 -5.54
C LEU A 75 0.86 -4.67 -6.60
N TYR A 76 0.92 -4.30 -7.88
CA TYR A 76 0.83 -5.23 -9.00
C TYR A 76 2.03 -6.18 -9.04
N ALA A 77 3.25 -5.68 -8.88
CA ALA A 77 4.45 -6.52 -8.78
C ALA A 77 4.35 -7.52 -7.62
N ASN A 78 3.90 -7.08 -6.45
CA ASN A 78 3.65 -7.96 -5.30
C ASN A 78 2.59 -9.02 -5.63
N ALA A 79 1.50 -8.62 -6.29
CA ALA A 79 0.44 -9.55 -6.69
C ALA A 79 0.97 -10.61 -7.68
N LEU A 80 1.75 -10.22 -8.69
CA LEU A 80 2.38 -11.13 -9.64
C LEU A 80 3.31 -12.14 -8.94
N ILE A 81 4.18 -11.68 -8.04
CA ILE A 81 5.12 -12.54 -7.32
C ILE A 81 4.37 -13.52 -6.41
N LEU A 82 3.38 -13.04 -5.65
CA LEU A 82 2.60 -13.87 -4.75
C LEU A 82 1.75 -14.90 -5.51
N CYS A 83 1.00 -14.45 -6.52
CA CYS A 83 0.16 -15.31 -7.35
C CYS A 83 0.95 -16.25 -8.25
N SER A 84 2.25 -16.04 -8.45
CA SER A 84 3.12 -17.00 -9.17
C SER A 84 3.85 -17.96 -8.23
N GLY A 85 4.25 -17.48 -7.04
CA GLY A 85 5.15 -18.22 -6.15
C GLY A 85 4.52 -18.99 -5.00
N VAL A 86 3.29 -18.65 -4.59
CA VAL A 86 2.65 -19.32 -3.43
C VAL A 86 1.88 -20.56 -3.89
N GLY A 87 2.31 -21.76 -3.48
CA GLY A 87 1.76 -23.02 -3.98
C GLY A 87 0.32 -23.35 -3.54
N VAL A 88 -0.15 -22.83 -2.40
CA VAL A 88 -1.45 -23.20 -1.83
C VAL A 88 -2.66 -22.57 -2.52
N PHE A 89 -2.45 -21.60 -3.42
CA PHE A 89 -3.55 -20.93 -4.12
C PHE A 89 -4.07 -21.78 -5.27
N THR A 90 -5.39 -21.91 -5.34
CA THR A 90 -6.09 -22.43 -6.52
C THR A 90 -6.00 -21.46 -7.71
N PRO A 91 -6.20 -21.93 -8.95
CA PRO A 91 -6.28 -21.04 -10.12
C PRO A 91 -7.28 -19.89 -9.95
N ALA A 92 -8.48 -20.17 -9.41
CA ALA A 92 -9.48 -19.14 -9.16
C ALA A 92 -8.98 -18.07 -8.17
N GLU A 93 -8.35 -18.48 -7.07
CA GLU A 93 -7.83 -17.55 -6.07
C GLU A 93 -6.70 -16.69 -6.62
N ARG A 94 -5.82 -17.24 -7.47
CA ARG A 94 -4.77 -16.48 -8.16
C ARG A 94 -5.36 -15.42 -9.08
N PHE A 95 -6.37 -15.78 -9.88
CA PHE A 95 -7.03 -14.85 -10.79
C PHE A 95 -7.65 -13.68 -10.02
N ILE A 96 -8.49 -13.99 -9.02
CA ILE A 96 -9.17 -12.97 -8.21
C ILE A 96 -8.15 -12.10 -7.46
N GLY A 97 -7.14 -12.73 -6.83
CA GLY A 97 -6.10 -12.03 -6.07
C GLY A 97 -5.20 -11.15 -6.94
N LEU A 98 -4.87 -11.57 -8.17
CA LEU A 98 -4.06 -10.79 -9.11
C LEU A 98 -4.81 -9.53 -9.59
N VAL A 99 -6.13 -9.60 -9.71
CA VAL A 99 -6.95 -8.42 -10.06
C VAL A 99 -7.18 -7.52 -8.84
N ALA A 100 -7.54 -8.11 -7.70
CA ALA A 100 -7.84 -7.36 -6.47
C ALA A 100 -6.60 -6.67 -5.88
N GLY A 101 -5.44 -7.34 -5.89
CA GLY A 101 -4.18 -6.86 -5.32
C GLY A 101 -3.77 -5.45 -5.75
N PRO A 102 -3.62 -5.13 -7.03
CA PRO A 102 -3.26 -3.80 -7.50
C PRO A 102 -4.39 -2.75 -7.39
N LEU A 103 -5.65 -3.17 -7.52
CA LEU A 103 -6.79 -2.25 -7.65
C LEU A 103 -7.49 -1.94 -6.33
N HIS A 104 -7.02 -2.49 -5.20
CA HIS A 104 -7.77 -2.39 -3.95
C HIS A 104 -7.88 -0.98 -3.35
N LYS A 105 -7.07 -0.02 -3.83
CA LYS A 105 -7.09 1.38 -3.36
C LYS A 105 -7.68 2.38 -4.36
N MET A 106 -8.28 1.92 -5.47
CA MET A 106 -8.82 2.85 -6.48
C MET A 106 -9.92 3.79 -5.94
N GLY A 107 -10.62 3.37 -4.89
CA GLY A 107 -11.61 4.18 -4.18
C GLY A 107 -11.03 5.45 -3.53
N LEU A 108 -9.71 5.54 -3.33
CA LEU A 108 -9.06 6.76 -2.85
C LEU A 108 -9.11 7.93 -3.85
N ALA A 109 -9.35 7.66 -5.14
CA ALA A 109 -9.62 8.70 -6.13
C ALA A 109 -11.01 9.36 -5.94
N ILE A 110 -11.88 8.74 -5.14
CA ILE A 110 -13.25 9.17 -4.88
C ILE A 110 -13.43 9.59 -3.41
N THR A 111 -12.75 8.89 -2.51
CA THR A 111 -12.89 8.99 -1.06
C THR A 111 -11.58 9.37 -0.43
N ASP A 112 -11.49 10.57 0.13
CA ASP A 112 -10.35 10.96 0.96
C ASP A 112 -10.26 10.01 2.17
N ARG A 113 -9.08 9.41 2.38
CA ARG A 113 -8.84 8.44 3.45
C ARG A 113 -9.08 9.04 4.83
N TYR A 114 -8.76 10.31 5.03
CA TYR A 114 -8.83 10.97 6.34
C TYR A 114 -10.24 11.42 6.70
N HIS A 115 -11.14 11.48 5.71
CA HIS A 115 -12.57 11.70 5.94
C HIS A 115 -13.35 10.38 6.10
N GLU A 116 -12.69 9.22 6.02
CA GLU A 116 -13.34 7.91 6.15
C GLU A 116 -14.09 7.73 7.48
N LYS A 117 -13.59 8.36 8.56
CA LYS A 117 -14.24 8.36 9.89
C LYS A 117 -15.66 8.95 9.84
N ASP A 118 -15.93 9.89 8.95
CA ASP A 118 -17.19 10.64 8.89
C ASP A 118 -18.21 10.05 7.89
N ARG A 119 -17.87 8.95 7.21
CA ARG A 119 -18.69 8.32 6.16
C ARG A 119 -19.49 7.13 6.65
N LEU A 120 -20.35 6.53 5.83
CA LEU A 120 -20.93 5.20 6.07
C LEU A 120 -20.11 4.07 5.46
N VAL A 121 -19.48 4.32 4.30
CA VAL A 121 -18.74 3.34 3.51
C VAL A 121 -17.29 3.79 3.35
N GLY A 122 -16.36 2.88 3.62
CA GLY A 122 -14.92 3.14 3.58
C GLY A 122 -14.32 3.13 2.18
N TYR A 123 -13.06 3.55 2.06
CA TYR A 123 -12.40 3.62 0.74
C TYR A 123 -12.26 2.24 0.10
N ALA A 124 -11.99 1.19 0.88
CA ALA A 124 -11.82 -0.17 0.36
C ALA A 124 -13.13 -0.70 -0.25
N GLU A 125 -14.24 -0.36 0.37
CA GLU A 125 -15.59 -0.74 -0.07
C GLU A 125 -15.98 0.02 -1.33
N VAL A 126 -15.69 1.32 -1.38
CA VAL A 126 -15.83 2.13 -2.60
C VAL A 126 -14.94 1.59 -3.72
N SER A 127 -13.70 1.18 -3.43
CA SER A 127 -12.82 0.52 -4.43
C SER A 127 -13.48 -0.73 -5.01
N GLY A 128 -14.04 -1.59 -4.15
CA GLY A 128 -14.66 -2.85 -4.59
C GLY A 128 -15.87 -2.63 -5.49
N LEU A 129 -16.73 -1.67 -5.14
CA LEU A 129 -17.87 -1.28 -5.97
C LEU A 129 -17.44 -0.64 -7.29
N LEU A 130 -16.42 0.22 -7.27
CA LEU A 130 -15.88 0.86 -8.46
C LEU A 130 -15.32 -0.15 -9.45
N VAL A 131 -14.48 -1.07 -8.97
CA VAL A 131 -13.92 -2.13 -9.80
C VAL A 131 -15.02 -3.05 -10.32
N SER A 132 -16.01 -3.39 -9.48
CA SER A 132 -17.18 -4.19 -9.91
C SER A 132 -17.95 -3.53 -11.06
N ASP A 133 -18.20 -2.22 -10.95
CA ASP A 133 -18.97 -1.46 -11.92
C ASP A 133 -18.23 -1.33 -13.26
N CYS A 134 -16.91 -1.12 -13.21
CA CYS A 134 -16.07 -1.11 -14.41
C CYS A 134 -15.97 -2.50 -15.03
N PHE A 135 -15.75 -3.55 -14.24
CA PHE A 135 -15.69 -4.92 -14.72
C PHE A 135 -16.98 -5.30 -15.47
N TYR A 136 -18.14 -4.94 -14.93
CA TYR A 136 -19.43 -5.13 -15.60
C TYR A 136 -19.56 -4.27 -16.88
N GLY A 137 -19.22 -2.98 -16.80
CA GLY A 137 -19.32 -2.06 -17.94
C GLY A 137 -18.44 -2.46 -19.13
N CYS A 138 -17.30 -3.11 -18.87
CA CYS A 138 -16.40 -3.61 -19.89
C CYS A 138 -16.77 -5.00 -20.45
N GLY A 139 -17.86 -5.62 -19.97
CA GLY A 139 -18.23 -6.99 -20.35
C GLY A 139 -17.17 -8.02 -19.96
N LEU A 140 -16.41 -7.76 -18.89
CA LEU A 140 -15.36 -8.67 -18.43
C LEU A 140 -15.98 -9.74 -17.54
N GLY A 141 -15.52 -10.98 -17.75
CA GLY A 141 -15.80 -12.11 -16.86
C GLY A 141 -17.28 -12.41 -16.61
N ASN A 142 -17.54 -13.17 -15.56
CA ASN A 142 -18.90 -13.50 -15.13
C ASN A 142 -19.27 -12.85 -13.79
N HIS A 143 -20.51 -13.06 -13.37
CA HIS A 143 -21.05 -12.52 -12.12
C HIS A 143 -20.24 -12.95 -10.88
N ALA A 144 -19.86 -14.23 -10.81
CA ALA A 144 -19.10 -14.77 -9.68
C ALA A 144 -17.74 -14.10 -9.55
N GLU A 145 -17.00 -13.95 -10.66
CA GLU A 145 -15.70 -13.28 -10.71
C GLU A 145 -15.80 -11.84 -10.25
N ARG A 146 -16.78 -11.10 -10.76
CA ARG A 146 -17.03 -9.71 -10.38
C ARG A 146 -17.30 -9.58 -8.89
N ASP A 147 -18.23 -10.37 -8.36
CA ASP A 147 -18.62 -10.29 -6.95
C ASP A 147 -17.47 -10.74 -6.03
N LEU A 148 -16.66 -11.74 -6.43
CA LEU A 148 -15.48 -12.19 -5.68
C LEU A 148 -14.34 -11.15 -5.70
N ILE A 149 -14.06 -10.50 -6.83
CA ILE A 149 -13.07 -9.41 -6.93
C ILE A 149 -13.49 -8.23 -6.04
N ALA A 150 -14.76 -7.81 -6.16
CA ALA A 150 -15.30 -6.71 -5.34
C ALA A 150 -15.19 -7.03 -3.85
N TYR A 151 -15.51 -8.27 -3.48
CA TYR A 151 -15.40 -8.75 -2.10
C TYR A 151 -13.95 -8.76 -1.60
N ALA A 152 -13.03 -9.33 -2.39
CA ALA A 152 -11.60 -9.38 -2.08
C ALA A 152 -11.02 -7.98 -1.82
N ILE A 153 -11.39 -7.01 -2.66
CA ILE A 153 -10.99 -5.62 -2.51
C ILE A 153 -11.57 -5.00 -1.23
N ALA A 154 -12.89 -5.14 -1.00
CA ALA A 154 -13.54 -4.55 0.17
C ALA A 154 -13.03 -5.16 1.49
N ALA A 155 -12.72 -6.45 1.49
CA ALA A 155 -12.24 -7.20 2.64
C ALA A 155 -10.74 -7.01 2.94
N GLN A 156 -9.99 -6.28 2.10
CA GLN A 156 -8.55 -6.13 2.26
C GLN A 156 -8.18 -5.36 3.54
N THR A 157 -9.00 -4.39 3.94
CA THR A 157 -8.82 -3.68 5.20
C THR A 157 -9.38 -4.52 6.34
N HIS A 158 -8.53 -4.81 7.34
CA HIS A 158 -8.99 -5.37 8.60
C HIS A 158 -9.45 -4.22 9.51
N TYR A 159 -10.65 -3.69 9.28
CA TYR A 159 -11.25 -2.69 10.18
C TYR A 159 -11.55 -3.34 11.53
N ASN A 160 -10.98 -2.79 12.60
CA ASN A 160 -11.37 -3.18 13.95
C ASN A 160 -12.69 -2.50 14.29
N ALA A 161 -13.54 -3.13 15.12
CA ALA A 161 -14.85 -2.58 15.50
C ALA A 161 -14.80 -1.19 16.17
N LYS A 162 -13.61 -0.73 16.57
CA LYS A 162 -13.35 0.59 17.19
C LYS A 162 -12.99 1.69 16.19
N SER A 163 -12.81 1.37 14.91
CA SER A 163 -12.29 2.30 13.88
C SER A 163 -13.30 3.36 13.42
N PHE A 164 -14.52 3.36 13.96
CA PHE A 164 -15.63 4.20 13.50
C PHE A 164 -16.33 4.91 14.66
N PRO A 165 -17.01 6.05 14.41
CA PRO A 165 -17.72 6.80 15.44
C PRO A 165 -18.69 5.92 16.22
N PRO A 166 -18.91 6.18 17.52
CA PRO A 166 -19.79 5.40 18.39
C PRO A 166 -21.28 5.47 18.02
N ASP A 167 -21.65 6.25 17.00
CA ASP A 167 -23.02 6.32 16.52
C ASP A 167 -23.42 4.96 15.92
N ALA A 168 -24.48 4.35 16.47
CA ALA A 168 -24.82 2.93 16.38
C ALA A 168 -25.07 2.37 14.95
N ARG A 169 -24.98 3.22 13.92
CA ARG A 169 -25.30 2.91 12.52
C ARG A 169 -24.19 2.18 11.76
N ARG A 170 -22.97 2.08 12.32
CA ARG A 170 -21.77 1.61 11.60
C ARG A 170 -21.04 0.41 12.24
N ARG A 171 -21.71 -0.45 13.00
CA ARG A 171 -21.12 -1.77 13.34
C ARG A 171 -21.22 -2.71 12.13
N VAL A 172 -20.47 -2.37 11.07
CA VAL A 172 -20.17 -3.28 9.97
C VAL A 172 -19.17 -4.29 10.56
N PRO A 173 -19.53 -5.57 10.81
CA PRO A 173 -18.57 -6.55 11.31
C PRO A 173 -17.35 -6.64 10.38
N PRO A 174 -16.21 -7.23 10.78
CA PRO A 174 -15.16 -7.57 9.83
C PRO A 174 -15.68 -8.45 8.68
N TYR A 175 -14.99 -8.42 7.54
CA TYR A 175 -15.27 -9.35 6.43
C TYR A 175 -14.73 -10.73 6.76
N ASP A 176 -15.50 -11.78 6.48
CA ASP A 176 -15.08 -13.17 6.66
C ASP A 176 -13.81 -13.46 5.85
N ASP A 177 -12.76 -13.87 6.54
CA ASP A 177 -11.47 -14.20 5.94
C ASP A 177 -11.10 -15.69 6.10
N VAL A 178 -12.03 -16.49 6.64
CA VAL A 178 -11.93 -17.92 6.88
C VAL A 178 -13.28 -18.59 6.54
N PHE A 179 -13.25 -19.69 5.79
CA PHE A 179 -14.42 -20.52 5.49
C PHE A 179 -14.11 -21.99 5.81
N SER A 180 -14.94 -22.61 6.65
CA SER A 180 -14.76 -24.00 7.10
C SER A 180 -13.37 -24.25 7.72
N GLY A 181 -12.90 -23.31 8.54
CA GLY A 181 -11.59 -23.38 9.20
C GLY A 181 -10.37 -23.13 8.30
N LEU A 182 -10.58 -22.88 7.01
CA LEU A 182 -9.50 -22.60 6.05
C LEU A 182 -9.46 -21.13 5.64
N PRO A 183 -8.27 -20.56 5.39
CA PRO A 183 -8.14 -19.18 4.93
C PRO A 183 -8.87 -18.97 3.61
N PHE A 184 -9.54 -17.83 3.46
CA PHE A 184 -10.12 -17.45 2.18
C PHE A 184 -9.12 -16.65 1.36
N TRP A 185 -8.31 -17.33 0.53
CA TRP A 185 -7.12 -16.73 -0.06
C TRP A 185 -7.40 -15.49 -0.92
N ILE A 186 -8.59 -15.38 -1.52
CA ILE A 186 -8.97 -14.17 -2.27
C ILE A 186 -8.93 -12.89 -1.42
N VAL A 187 -9.14 -13.00 -0.10
CA VAL A 187 -9.06 -11.87 0.84
C VAL A 187 -7.61 -11.65 1.30
N TRP A 188 -6.84 -12.73 1.43
CA TRP A 188 -5.47 -12.67 1.95
C TRP A 188 -4.46 -12.16 0.93
N ILE A 189 -4.64 -12.46 -0.36
CA ILE A 189 -3.75 -11.97 -1.42
C ILE A 189 -3.68 -10.43 -1.45
N PRO A 190 -4.79 -9.67 -1.56
CA PRO A 190 -4.72 -8.21 -1.53
C PRO A 190 -4.21 -7.66 -0.19
N ARG A 191 -4.50 -8.34 0.94
CA ARG A 191 -3.90 -8.01 2.25
C ARG A 191 -2.38 -8.15 2.22
N TRP A 192 -1.86 -9.22 1.65
CA TRP A 192 -0.43 -9.45 1.53
C TRP A 192 0.23 -8.41 0.63
N CYS A 193 -0.37 -8.09 -0.53
CA CYS A 193 0.13 -7.03 -1.40
C CYS A 193 0.25 -5.69 -0.65
N ASN A 194 -0.78 -5.30 0.11
CA ASN A 194 -0.78 -4.07 0.89
C ASN A 194 0.22 -4.13 2.07
N ARG A 195 0.29 -5.26 2.79
CA ARG A 195 1.18 -5.44 3.95
C ARG A 195 2.66 -5.36 3.57
N LEU A 196 3.04 -5.86 2.40
CA LEU A 196 4.42 -5.76 1.88
C LEU A 196 4.83 -4.30 1.59
N GLU A 197 3.87 -3.40 1.36
CA GLU A 197 4.08 -1.95 1.18
C GLU A 197 3.97 -1.14 2.49
N CYS A 198 3.65 -1.80 3.61
CA CYS A 198 3.55 -1.21 4.96
C CYS A 198 4.78 -1.50 5.81
N VAL A 199 5.84 -2.00 5.21
CA VAL A 199 7.16 -2.21 5.80
C VAL A 199 8.24 -1.99 4.74
N GLY A 200 9.47 -1.78 5.18
CA GLY A 200 10.61 -1.58 4.30
C GLY A 200 10.80 -0.13 3.86
N PRO A 201 11.72 0.12 2.92
CA PRO A 201 12.16 1.47 2.56
C PRO A 201 11.06 2.32 1.92
N GLY A 202 10.21 1.72 1.07
CA GLY A 202 9.07 2.43 0.46
C GLY A 202 8.05 2.92 1.48
N PHE A 203 7.91 2.23 2.63
CA PHE A 203 6.98 2.64 3.67
C PHE A 203 7.41 3.94 4.36
N VAL A 204 8.71 4.16 4.57
CA VAL A 204 9.25 5.40 5.15
C VAL A 204 8.82 6.62 4.34
N VAL A 205 9.03 6.55 3.03
CA VAL A 205 8.66 7.61 2.08
C VAL A 205 7.16 7.84 2.05
N ARG A 206 6.37 6.77 1.89
CA ARG A 206 4.91 6.87 1.82
C ARG A 206 4.32 7.44 3.11
N HIS A 207 4.89 7.06 4.25
CA HIS A 207 4.46 7.55 5.57
C HIS A 207 4.82 9.02 5.76
N LEU A 208 5.98 9.50 5.30
CA LEU A 208 6.29 10.93 5.29
C LEU A 208 5.36 11.71 4.36
N LEU A 209 5.15 11.22 3.14
CA LEU A 209 4.27 11.87 2.15
C LEU A 209 2.84 12.00 2.67
N SER A 210 2.35 11.01 3.42
CA SER A 210 1.02 11.08 4.03
C SER A 210 0.91 12.19 5.08
N ARG A 211 2.04 12.64 5.67
CA ARG A 211 2.10 13.81 6.57
C ARG A 211 2.11 15.15 5.83
N ALA A 212 2.28 15.20 4.51
CA ALA A 212 2.25 16.49 3.79
C ALA A 212 0.90 17.21 3.93
N LYS A 213 -0.19 16.46 4.04
CA LYS A 213 -1.52 16.98 4.39
C LYS A 213 -1.62 17.34 5.88
N SER A 214 -0.88 16.66 6.75
CA SER A 214 -0.85 16.97 8.19
C SER A 214 -0.18 18.28 8.57
N LEU A 215 0.53 18.88 7.62
CA LEU A 215 1.07 20.23 7.75
C LEU A 215 -0.01 21.30 7.50
N GLN A 216 -1.22 20.89 7.09
CA GLN A 216 -2.39 21.75 6.96
C GLN A 216 -3.32 21.52 8.17
N PRO A 217 -4.05 22.56 8.64
CA PRO A 217 -4.99 22.42 9.75
C PRO A 217 -6.04 21.32 9.50
N GLY A 218 -6.35 20.50 10.50
CA GLY A 218 -7.48 19.55 10.49
C GLY A 218 -7.17 18.10 10.04
N HIS A 219 -5.90 17.73 9.84
CA HIS A 219 -5.52 16.36 9.48
C HIS A 219 -5.47 15.42 10.68
N VAL A 220 -5.86 14.16 10.46
CA VAL A 220 -5.89 13.11 11.50
C VAL A 220 -5.21 11.85 10.97
N ASP A 221 -4.24 11.28 11.69
CA ASP A 221 -3.59 10.00 11.35
C ASP A 221 -4.37 8.81 11.95
N TYR A 222 -4.01 7.58 11.61
CA TYR A 222 -4.64 6.36 12.14
C TYR A 222 -3.63 5.36 12.71
N MET A 223 -3.88 4.89 13.93
CA MET A 223 -3.19 3.77 14.58
C MET A 223 -4.18 2.72 15.07
N LYS A 224 -3.70 1.64 15.71
CA LYS A 224 -4.52 0.53 16.20
C LYS A 224 -5.71 0.99 17.09
N ASP A 225 -5.53 2.10 17.81
CA ASP A 225 -6.48 2.64 18.78
C ASP A 225 -7.43 3.69 18.17
N GLY A 226 -7.29 3.98 16.87
CA GLY A 226 -8.16 4.90 16.13
C GLY A 226 -7.41 6.05 15.48
N PHE A 227 -8.19 7.07 15.09
CA PHE A 227 -7.70 8.28 14.47
C PHE A 227 -7.18 9.26 15.53
N TYR A 228 -6.01 9.91 15.31
CA TYR A 228 -5.41 10.88 16.24
C TYR A 228 -4.77 12.08 15.52
N ASP A 229 -4.78 13.25 16.15
CA ASP A 229 -4.03 14.43 15.69
C ASP A 229 -2.58 14.34 16.22
N SER A 230 -1.61 14.70 15.39
CA SER A 230 -0.22 14.80 15.82
C SER A 230 0.47 15.91 15.05
N ALA A 231 0.99 16.90 15.79
CA ALA A 231 1.92 17.88 15.25
C ALA A 231 3.12 17.18 14.59
N PHE A 232 3.55 17.69 13.44
CA PHE A 232 4.67 17.12 12.68
C PHE A 232 5.93 16.98 13.53
N ALA A 233 6.27 18.00 14.33
CA ALA A 233 7.46 17.97 15.19
C ALA A 233 7.45 16.82 16.21
N LEU A 234 6.30 16.57 16.87
CA LEU A 234 6.15 15.44 17.80
C LEU A 234 6.24 14.10 17.08
N HIS A 235 5.63 14.02 15.89
CA HIS A 235 5.67 12.79 15.09
C HIS A 235 7.09 12.43 14.65
N MET A 236 7.93 13.43 14.39
CA MET A 236 9.31 13.23 13.97
C MET A 236 10.28 12.97 15.14
N VAL A 237 9.84 12.93 16.41
CA VAL A 237 10.76 12.55 17.49
C VAL A 237 11.25 11.11 17.27
N PRO A 238 12.57 10.86 17.20
CA PRO A 238 13.11 9.55 16.86
C PRO A 238 13.14 8.64 18.09
N SER A 239 11.98 8.39 18.70
CA SER A 239 11.86 7.61 19.94
C SER A 239 10.89 6.44 19.79
N LEU A 240 11.27 5.31 20.38
CA LEU A 240 10.42 4.13 20.58
C LEU A 240 9.66 4.18 21.92
N ASP A 241 10.01 5.11 22.82
CA ASP A 241 9.38 5.22 24.14
C ASP A 241 7.88 5.53 24.00
N PRO A 242 6.98 4.71 24.57
CA PRO A 242 5.56 5.01 24.63
C PRO A 242 5.22 6.42 25.15
N ALA A 243 6.01 6.93 26.10
CA ALA A 243 5.83 8.26 26.69
C ALA A 243 6.09 9.41 25.70
N ALA A 244 6.85 9.18 24.63
CA ALA A 244 7.09 10.16 23.57
C ALA A 244 5.87 10.39 22.65
N GLY A 245 4.75 9.68 22.88
CA GLY A 245 3.56 9.80 22.06
C GLY A 245 3.73 9.15 20.67
N HIS A 246 2.82 9.47 19.76
CA HIS A 246 2.69 8.80 18.46
C HIS A 246 3.77 9.22 17.45
N THR A 247 5.00 8.71 17.64
CA THR A 247 6.13 8.97 16.74
C THR A 247 6.09 8.12 15.47
N MET A 248 6.76 8.59 14.41
CA MET A 248 6.95 7.86 13.16
C MET A 248 7.75 6.57 13.41
N VAL A 249 8.82 6.61 14.21
CA VAL A 249 9.62 5.41 14.53
C VAL A 249 8.74 4.34 15.20
N ARG A 250 7.89 4.73 16.15
CA ARG A 250 6.93 3.80 16.78
C ARG A 250 5.90 3.27 15.79
N HIS A 251 5.46 4.09 14.84
CA HIS A 251 4.53 3.66 13.79
C HIS A 251 5.19 2.60 12.89
N LEU A 252 6.42 2.84 12.44
CA LEU A 252 7.22 1.86 11.68
C LEU A 252 7.40 0.56 12.49
N GLU A 253 7.74 0.66 13.78
CA GLU A 253 7.94 -0.49 14.65
C GLU A 253 6.65 -1.29 14.85
N ASN A 254 5.51 -0.62 15.06
CA ASN A 254 4.22 -1.29 15.19
C ASN A 254 3.87 -2.10 13.93
N PHE A 255 4.06 -1.52 12.74
CA PHE A 255 3.85 -2.27 11.51
C PHE A 255 4.82 -3.43 11.40
N ARG A 256 6.12 -3.22 11.65
CA ARG A 256 7.13 -4.29 11.65
C ARG A 256 6.78 -5.44 12.59
N ALA A 257 6.42 -5.14 13.84
CA ALA A 257 6.13 -6.10 14.88
C ALA A 257 4.86 -6.93 14.58
N THR A 258 3.89 -6.35 13.87
CA THR A 258 2.66 -7.06 13.48
C THR A 258 2.83 -7.98 12.27
N GLN A 259 3.98 -7.97 11.59
CA GLN A 259 4.30 -8.88 10.49
C GLN A 259 4.74 -10.27 11.01
N VAL A 260 3.86 -10.98 11.71
CA VAL A 260 4.12 -12.31 12.29
C VAL A 260 2.86 -13.17 12.30
N ASN A 261 3.02 -14.50 12.33
CA ASN A 261 1.88 -15.43 12.33
C ASN A 261 1.05 -15.42 13.63
N SER A 262 1.59 -14.88 14.72
CA SER A 262 0.84 -14.68 15.96
C SER A 262 -0.08 -13.46 15.93
N SER A 263 0.02 -12.60 14.91
CA SER A 263 -0.85 -11.43 14.76
C SER A 263 -2.09 -11.75 13.92
N ALA A 264 -3.17 -11.01 14.13
CA ALA A 264 -4.36 -11.08 13.30
C ALA A 264 -4.07 -10.78 11.82
N TYR A 265 -3.00 -10.03 11.54
CA TYR A 265 -2.61 -9.62 10.20
C TYR A 265 -1.78 -10.66 9.47
N GLY A 266 -1.05 -11.54 10.17
CA GLY A 266 -0.13 -12.53 9.59
C GLY A 266 -0.49 -13.99 9.84
N LYS A 267 -1.60 -14.28 10.53
CA LYS A 267 -2.04 -15.63 10.95
C LYS A 267 -2.07 -16.72 9.87
N HIS A 268 -2.10 -16.34 8.59
CA HIS A 268 -2.14 -17.28 7.47
C HIS A 268 -0.95 -17.14 6.51
N ASP A 269 0.06 -16.34 6.85
CA ASP A 269 1.25 -16.15 6.01
C ASP A 269 1.97 -17.49 5.79
N CYS A 270 2.25 -17.80 4.52
CA CYS A 270 2.91 -19.04 4.11
C CYS A 270 3.72 -18.87 2.81
N GLY A 271 4.60 -19.83 2.53
CA GLY A 271 5.37 -19.88 1.28
C GLY A 271 6.20 -18.62 1.04
N VAL A 272 6.20 -18.13 -0.21
CA VAL A 272 6.96 -16.93 -0.62
C VAL A 272 6.62 -15.68 0.20
N MET A 273 5.39 -15.56 0.72
CA MET A 273 5.01 -14.43 1.57
C MET A 273 5.86 -14.34 2.85
N LEU A 274 6.24 -15.47 3.46
CA LEU A 274 7.06 -15.47 4.67
C LEU A 274 8.45 -14.89 4.41
N ASP A 275 9.11 -15.32 3.33
CA ASP A 275 10.44 -14.81 2.93
C ASP A 275 10.39 -13.30 2.64
N LEU A 276 9.43 -12.85 1.82
CA LEU A 276 9.26 -11.43 1.50
C LEU A 276 9.01 -10.59 2.76
N ARG A 277 8.14 -11.08 3.65
CA ARG A 277 7.79 -10.42 4.90
C ARG A 277 8.98 -10.29 5.84
N GLU A 278 9.71 -11.37 6.10
CA GLU A 278 10.84 -11.34 7.03
C GLU A 278 11.94 -10.39 6.53
N ARG A 279 12.27 -10.44 5.24
CA ARG A 279 13.20 -9.48 4.65
C ARG A 279 12.73 -8.04 4.86
N GLN A 280 11.47 -7.71 4.56
CA GLN A 280 10.98 -6.34 4.76
C GLN A 280 11.00 -5.90 6.23
N LYS A 281 10.74 -6.82 7.17
CA LYS A 281 10.86 -6.52 8.60
C LYS A 281 12.29 -6.18 8.99
N GLU A 282 13.25 -6.96 8.51
CA GLU A 282 14.68 -6.72 8.75
C GLU A 282 15.12 -5.38 8.17
N ARG A 283 14.73 -5.05 6.94
CA ARG A 283 14.98 -3.73 6.33
C ARG A 283 14.43 -2.60 7.22
N THR A 284 13.18 -2.76 7.67
CA THR A 284 12.54 -1.77 8.56
C THR A 284 13.28 -1.64 9.89
N ALA A 285 13.74 -2.75 10.47
CA ALA A 285 14.51 -2.73 11.71
C ALA A 285 15.84 -1.98 11.54
N ARG A 286 16.56 -2.20 10.42
CA ARG A 286 17.81 -1.48 10.13
C ARG A 286 17.60 0.02 9.94
N ILE A 287 16.52 0.42 9.27
CA ILE A 287 16.12 1.83 9.14
C ILE A 287 15.82 2.44 10.52
N ILE A 288 15.01 1.77 11.34
CA ILE A 288 14.71 2.22 12.70
C ILE A 288 16.01 2.36 13.50
N ALA A 289 16.88 1.36 13.48
CA ALA A 289 18.16 1.38 14.18
C ALA A 289 19.05 2.55 13.73
N ALA A 290 19.06 2.88 12.44
CA ALA A 290 19.82 4.02 11.92
C ALA A 290 19.35 5.36 12.51
N THR A 291 18.05 5.52 12.78
CA THR A 291 17.52 6.73 13.45
C THR A 291 17.95 6.87 14.91
N GLN A 292 18.42 5.78 15.53
CA GLN A 292 18.84 5.77 16.93
C GLN A 292 20.36 5.97 17.10
N LYS A 293 21.12 5.92 15.99
CA LYS A 293 22.58 6.06 16.03
C LYS A 293 22.97 7.54 16.01
N PRO A 294 23.82 8.02 16.94
CA PRO A 294 24.34 9.38 16.87
C PRO A 294 25.18 9.56 15.59
N ARG A 295 24.78 10.50 14.75
CA ARG A 295 25.58 11.00 13.63
C ARG A 295 25.44 12.51 13.57
N VAL A 296 26.52 13.20 13.29
CA VAL A 296 26.51 14.64 13.09
C VAL A 296 26.66 14.89 11.60
N PHE A 297 25.75 15.68 11.04
CA PHE A 297 25.83 16.18 9.67
C PHE A 297 26.22 17.66 9.73
N SER A 298 27.08 18.07 8.80
CA SER A 298 27.28 19.49 8.49
C SER A 298 26.12 20.02 7.65
N SER A 299 25.88 21.33 7.63
CA SER A 299 24.79 21.92 6.85
C SER A 299 24.82 21.55 5.36
N PRO A 300 25.99 21.52 4.67
CA PRO A 300 26.04 21.05 3.28
C PRO A 300 25.62 19.58 3.13
N GLU A 301 25.95 18.72 4.09
CA GLU A 301 25.55 17.32 4.06
C GLU A 301 24.05 17.14 4.34
N GLU A 302 23.48 17.92 5.27
CA GLU A 302 22.03 17.93 5.49
C GLU A 302 21.29 18.23 4.18
N GLU A 303 21.70 19.28 3.48
CA GLU A 303 21.05 19.68 2.21
C GLU A 303 21.27 18.68 1.08
N ASP A 304 22.47 18.09 0.97
CA ASP A 304 22.75 17.02 0.01
C ASP A 304 21.82 15.81 0.24
N VAL A 305 21.70 15.35 1.49
CA VAL A 305 20.83 14.22 1.85
C VAL A 305 19.36 14.55 1.59
N LEU A 306 18.89 15.72 2.01
CA LEU A 306 17.50 16.13 1.79
C LEU A 306 17.16 16.23 0.31
N ARG A 307 18.02 16.84 -0.50
CA ARG A 307 17.80 16.98 -1.95
C ARG A 307 17.64 15.62 -2.62
N ILE A 308 18.57 14.71 -2.34
CA ILE A 308 18.59 13.35 -2.91
C ILE A 308 17.41 12.52 -2.40
N PHE A 309 17.13 12.57 -1.09
CA PHE A 309 15.97 11.89 -0.52
C PHE A 309 14.66 12.44 -1.09
N GLY A 310 14.58 13.73 -1.41
CA GLY A 310 13.45 14.34 -2.09
C GLY A 310 13.21 13.76 -3.49
N GLN A 311 14.28 13.58 -4.28
CA GLN A 311 14.19 12.90 -5.58
C GLN A 311 13.71 11.45 -5.40
N PHE A 312 14.24 10.75 -4.40
CA PHE A 312 13.80 9.40 -4.04
C PHE A 312 12.30 9.34 -3.71
N MET A 313 11.80 10.31 -2.93
CA MET A 313 10.38 10.42 -2.61
C MET A 313 9.52 10.67 -3.87
N VAL A 314 9.97 11.54 -4.77
CA VAL A 314 9.27 11.83 -6.03
C VAL A 314 9.20 10.60 -6.94
N MET A 315 10.29 9.85 -7.08
CA MET A 315 10.30 8.61 -7.86
C MET A 315 9.36 7.55 -7.25
N LEU A 316 9.45 7.36 -5.93
CA LEU A 316 8.67 6.34 -5.24
C LEU A 316 7.17 6.57 -5.27
N ASP A 317 6.72 7.81 -5.41
CA ASP A 317 5.30 8.13 -5.57
C ASP A 317 4.92 8.31 -7.05
N GLY A 318 5.62 9.13 -7.79
CA GLY A 318 5.31 9.38 -9.20
C GLY A 318 3.97 10.08 -9.42
N SER A 319 3.46 10.83 -8.43
CA SER A 319 2.34 11.76 -8.63
C SER A 319 2.83 13.20 -8.85
N ASP A 320 2.10 13.96 -9.67
CA ASP A 320 2.40 15.36 -9.98
C ASP A 320 2.39 16.26 -8.74
N GLY A 321 1.63 15.90 -7.70
CA GLY A 321 1.57 16.62 -6.43
C GLY A 321 2.75 16.34 -5.48
N THR A 322 3.58 15.33 -5.76
CA THR A 322 4.66 14.90 -4.86
C THR A 322 5.74 15.95 -4.68
N PRO A 323 6.27 16.62 -5.72
CA PRO A 323 7.30 17.64 -5.54
C PRO A 323 6.85 18.76 -4.57
N GLY A 324 5.59 19.21 -4.67
CA GLY A 324 5.04 20.20 -3.75
C GLY A 324 4.89 19.68 -2.31
N ALA A 325 4.52 18.41 -2.16
CA ALA A 325 4.45 17.75 -0.85
C ALA A 325 5.83 17.61 -0.18
N VAL A 326 6.83 17.18 -0.94
CA VAL A 326 8.24 17.06 -0.50
C VAL A 326 8.77 18.41 -0.03
N SER A 327 8.56 19.47 -0.82
CA SER A 327 8.98 20.83 -0.45
C SER A 327 8.39 21.28 0.88
N ARG A 328 7.10 21.03 1.14
CA ARG A 328 6.46 21.36 2.42
C ARG A 328 7.01 20.54 3.58
N ILE A 329 7.19 19.24 3.39
CA ILE A 329 7.77 18.35 4.41
C ILE A 329 9.17 18.81 4.78
N PHE A 330 10.03 19.10 3.80
CA PHE A 330 11.39 19.53 4.10
C PHE A 330 11.50 20.95 4.64
N ALA A 331 10.57 21.84 4.31
CA ALA A 331 10.46 23.11 5.02
C ALA A 331 10.17 22.88 6.52
N ALA A 332 9.16 22.07 6.85
CA ALA A 332 8.86 21.73 8.24
C ALA A 332 9.97 20.92 8.93
N PHE A 333 10.70 20.09 8.19
CA PHE A 333 11.82 19.29 8.70
C PHE A 333 12.99 20.16 9.15
N ARG A 334 13.31 21.23 8.41
CA ARG A 334 14.41 22.14 8.75
C ARG A 334 14.17 22.87 10.08
N GLU A 335 12.91 23.10 10.44
CA GLU A 335 12.52 23.71 11.72
C GLU A 335 12.63 22.75 12.92
N LEU A 336 12.86 21.46 12.70
CA LEU A 336 13.02 20.50 13.80
C LEU A 336 14.34 20.72 14.56
N PRO A 337 14.45 20.29 15.83
CA PRO A 337 15.72 20.27 16.55
C PRO A 337 16.80 19.50 15.77
N GLN A 338 18.04 20.01 15.80
CA GLN A 338 19.16 19.42 15.06
C GLN A 338 19.37 17.93 15.37
N THR A 339 19.23 17.53 16.64
CA THR A 339 19.31 16.12 17.06
C THR A 339 18.27 15.25 16.35
N THR A 340 17.03 15.73 16.23
CA THR A 340 15.95 15.06 15.50
C THR A 340 16.24 15.02 14.00
N ARG A 341 16.71 16.11 13.40
CA ARG A 341 17.05 16.14 11.97
C ARG A 341 18.13 15.13 11.65
N HIS A 342 19.24 15.16 12.38
CA HIS A 342 20.37 14.27 12.16
C HIS A 342 20.01 12.78 12.30
N ALA A 343 19.21 12.44 13.31
CA ALA A 343 18.67 11.10 13.48
C ALA A 343 17.91 10.63 12.23
N TRP A 344 17.01 11.48 11.70
CA TRP A 344 16.26 11.13 10.50
C TRP A 344 17.07 11.13 9.21
N LEU A 345 18.06 12.01 9.06
CA LEU A 345 18.97 11.99 7.90
C LEU A 345 19.72 10.65 7.83
N ALA A 346 20.17 10.10 8.97
CA ALA A 346 20.72 8.75 9.05
C ALA A 346 19.68 7.69 8.65
N GLY A 347 18.43 7.82 9.10
CA GLY A 347 17.33 6.94 8.69
C GLY A 347 17.01 7.02 7.19
N PHE A 348 17.10 8.20 6.57
CA PHE A 348 16.84 8.43 5.15
C PHE A 348 17.93 7.80 4.28
N LEU A 349 19.19 7.96 4.66
CA LEU A 349 20.31 7.26 4.01
C LEU A 349 20.14 5.74 4.10
N GLN A 350 19.79 5.21 5.28
CA GLN A 350 19.51 3.78 5.41
C GLN A 350 18.33 3.34 4.54
N ALA A 351 17.23 4.10 4.49
CA ALA A 351 16.08 3.76 3.66
C ALA A 351 16.45 3.71 2.17
N MET A 352 17.29 4.62 1.67
CA MET A 352 17.79 4.57 0.30
C MET A 352 18.68 3.34 0.06
N GLN A 353 19.57 3.01 0.99
CA GLN A 353 20.40 1.79 0.89
C GLN A 353 19.53 0.53 0.84
N GLU A 354 18.59 0.36 1.77
CA GLU A 354 17.68 -0.79 1.79
C GLU A 354 16.81 -0.86 0.52
N TYR A 355 16.55 0.29 -0.12
CA TYR A 355 15.82 0.35 -1.38
C TYR A 355 16.63 -0.24 -2.53
N VAL A 356 17.93 0.05 -2.62
CA VAL A 356 18.82 -0.52 -3.64
C VAL A 356 18.71 -2.04 -3.63
N ASP A 357 19.00 -2.65 -2.48
CA ASP A 357 18.98 -4.10 -2.31
C ASP A 357 17.58 -4.70 -2.56
N TRP A 358 16.52 -4.02 -2.10
CA TRP A 358 15.16 -4.45 -2.35
C TRP A 358 14.79 -4.41 -3.83
N SER A 359 15.16 -3.34 -4.51
CA SER A 359 14.82 -3.10 -5.90
C SER A 359 15.48 -4.11 -6.84
N GLU A 360 16.72 -4.50 -6.55
CA GLU A 360 17.44 -5.56 -7.27
C GLU A 360 16.71 -6.91 -7.12
N GLN A 361 16.36 -7.29 -5.88
CA GLN A 361 15.62 -8.52 -5.61
C GLN A 361 14.24 -8.55 -6.30
N MET A 362 13.55 -7.40 -6.36
CA MET A 362 12.28 -7.30 -7.07
C MET A 362 12.48 -7.47 -8.58
N ARG A 363 13.52 -6.82 -9.16
CA ARG A 363 13.83 -6.95 -10.58
C ARG A 363 14.18 -8.37 -10.97
N GLU A 364 15.01 -9.07 -10.19
CA GLU A 364 15.34 -10.48 -10.44
C GLU A 364 14.09 -11.36 -10.51
N ARG A 365 13.14 -11.16 -9.57
CA ARG A 365 11.88 -11.91 -9.56
C ARG A 365 10.98 -11.57 -10.74
N LEU A 366 10.97 -10.31 -11.18
CA LEU A 366 10.16 -9.85 -12.30
C LEU A 366 10.76 -10.22 -13.66
N GLN A 367 12.09 -10.35 -13.78
CA GLN A 367 12.77 -10.76 -15.02
C GLN A 367 12.38 -12.16 -15.50
N ALA A 368 11.93 -13.03 -14.60
CA ALA A 368 11.41 -14.35 -14.95
C ALA A 368 9.99 -14.31 -15.55
N MET A 369 9.34 -13.14 -15.59
CA MET A 369 7.97 -13.00 -16.07
C MET A 369 7.94 -12.56 -17.54
N PRO A 370 6.88 -12.90 -18.29
CA PRO A 370 6.68 -12.42 -19.65
C PRO A 370 6.65 -10.88 -19.70
N ALA A 371 7.32 -10.30 -20.70
CA ALA A 371 7.48 -8.84 -20.81
C ALA A 371 6.12 -8.12 -20.90
N GLU A 372 5.14 -8.73 -21.57
CA GLU A 372 3.79 -8.21 -21.69
C GLU A 372 3.03 -8.17 -20.35
N TRP A 373 3.46 -8.95 -19.34
CA TRP A 373 2.91 -8.86 -17.98
C TRP A 373 3.45 -7.67 -17.20
N LEU A 374 4.61 -7.14 -17.59
CA LEU A 374 5.27 -6.03 -16.91
C LEU A 374 4.74 -4.66 -17.36
N HIS A 375 3.93 -4.61 -18.41
CA HIS A 375 3.29 -3.38 -18.89
C HIS A 375 2.01 -3.04 -18.11
N LEU A 376 1.84 -1.77 -17.73
CA LEU A 376 0.60 -1.26 -17.12
C LEU A 376 0.10 -0.01 -17.87
N PRO A 377 -0.94 -0.14 -18.73
CA PRO A 377 -1.47 0.97 -19.51
C PRO A 377 -1.85 2.18 -18.66
N GLY A 378 -1.42 3.36 -19.08
CA GLY A 378 -1.68 4.63 -18.36
C GLY A 378 -0.86 4.83 -17.07
N ILE A 379 -0.01 3.87 -16.71
CA ILE A 379 0.90 3.93 -15.55
C ILE A 379 2.35 3.93 -16.01
N CYS A 380 2.81 2.86 -16.68
CA CYS A 380 4.20 2.71 -17.12
C CYS A 380 4.34 1.68 -18.24
N ASP A 381 5.39 1.83 -19.05
CA ASP A 381 5.73 0.87 -20.09
C ASP A 381 6.26 -0.44 -19.50
N SER A 382 7.03 -0.36 -18.41
CA SER A 382 7.42 -1.50 -17.59
C SER A 382 7.40 -1.16 -16.10
N ILE A 383 6.78 -2.02 -15.28
CA ILE A 383 6.81 -1.88 -13.82
C ILE A 383 8.22 -1.98 -13.24
N THR A 384 9.18 -2.56 -13.98
CA THR A 384 10.59 -2.65 -13.53
C THR A 384 11.23 -1.29 -13.36
N ASP A 385 10.71 -0.25 -14.03
CA ASP A 385 11.24 1.11 -13.96
C ASP A 385 11.05 1.71 -12.56
N TYR A 386 10.03 1.28 -11.83
CA TYR A 386 9.84 1.64 -10.43
C TYR A 386 10.81 0.93 -9.48
N PHE A 387 11.61 -0.03 -9.95
CA PHE A 387 12.59 -0.75 -9.14
C PHE A 387 14.02 -0.46 -9.60
N ARG A 388 14.28 0.77 -10.08
CA ARG A 388 15.60 1.21 -10.52
C ARG A 388 16.13 2.28 -9.57
N PRO A 389 17.22 2.01 -8.82
CA PRO A 389 17.91 3.05 -8.07
C PRO A 389 18.46 4.13 -8.99
N ASP A 390 18.35 5.39 -8.58
CA ASP A 390 18.98 6.49 -9.30
C ASP A 390 20.50 6.48 -9.06
N PRO A 391 21.34 6.60 -10.11
CA PRO A 391 22.79 6.67 -9.96
C PRO A 391 23.28 7.80 -9.05
N GLU A 392 22.54 8.90 -8.92
CA GLU A 392 22.87 9.99 -8.01
C GLU A 392 22.76 9.56 -6.55
N TRP A 393 21.76 8.74 -6.22
CA TRP A 393 21.56 8.24 -4.86
C TRP A 393 22.65 7.25 -4.49
N CYS A 394 23.00 6.35 -5.41
CA CYS A 394 24.12 5.41 -5.22
C CYS A 394 25.45 6.14 -4.99
N ARG A 395 25.71 7.23 -5.75
CA ARG A 395 26.90 8.07 -5.55
C ARG A 395 26.90 8.79 -4.19
N LEU A 396 25.73 9.24 -3.72
CA LEU A 396 25.61 9.83 -2.39
C LEU A 396 25.94 8.82 -1.28
N LEU A 397 25.39 7.61 -1.38
CA LEU A 397 25.66 6.53 -0.43
C LEU A 397 27.15 6.20 -0.38
N GLN A 398 27.83 6.14 -1.54
CA GLN A 398 29.28 5.97 -1.61
C GLN A 398 30.05 7.15 -1.03
N LYS A 399 29.65 8.39 -1.33
CA LYS A 399 30.30 9.62 -0.81
C LYS A 399 30.36 9.64 0.72
N TYR A 400 29.30 9.16 1.37
CA TYR A 400 29.20 9.14 2.83
C TYR A 400 29.67 7.85 3.48
N ASP A 401 30.34 7.00 2.70
CA ASP A 401 30.73 5.63 3.06
C ASP A 401 29.58 4.90 3.76
N TRP A 402 28.37 5.08 3.21
CA TRP A 402 27.17 4.40 3.67
C TRP A 402 27.16 3.01 3.05
N THR A 403 28.18 2.23 3.36
CA THR A 403 28.29 0.81 3.05
C THR A 403 28.18 0.04 4.37
N PHE A 404 27.36 -1.01 4.41
CA PHE A 404 27.26 -1.92 5.56
C PHE A 404 27.36 -3.35 5.07
#